data_AF-B1I1C0-F1
#
_entry.id   AF-B1I1C0-F1
#
_cell.length_a   1.000
_cell.length_b   1.000
_cell.length_c   1.000
_cell.angle_alpha   90.00
_cell.angle_beta   90.00
_cell.angle_gamma   90.00
#
_symmetry.space_group_name_H-M   'P 1'
#
loop_
_entity.id
_entity.type
_entity.pdbx_description
1 polymer ?
#
loop_
_entity_poly.entity_id
_entity_poly.type
_entity_poly.pdbx_seq_one_letter_code
_entity_poly.pdbx_strand_id
1 'polypeptide(L)'
;MLDLEVSDMLVARLELGILHGRICFDGRNVFLEDAPDEIRVRVEPYLSRELEYRTNTWVDGAPVQEVRRAMPGTREHFSVLVWHYLPHRAKVRVSVVKNEGEGESDVMAE
;
A
#
# COMPACT_ATOMS: atom_id res chain seq x y z
N MET A 1 19.62 -25.64 -5.49
CA MET A 1 19.05 -25.05 -4.26
C MET A 1 18.63 -23.66 -4.68
N LEU A 2 17.34 -23.46 -4.95
CA LEU A 2 16.83 -22.15 -5.32
C LEU A 2 16.79 -21.35 -4.02
N ASP A 3 17.64 -20.33 -3.92
CA ASP A 3 17.43 -19.26 -2.96
C ASP A 3 16.04 -18.67 -3.26
N LEU A 4 15.05 -19.08 -2.46
CA LEU A 4 13.81 -18.31 -2.34
C LEU A 4 14.26 -16.98 -1.73
N GLU A 5 14.55 -16.00 -2.58
CA GLU A 5 14.57 -14.60 -2.19
C GLU A 5 13.23 -14.38 -1.47
N VAL A 6 13.29 -14.25 -0.15
CA VAL A 6 12.15 -13.81 0.65
C VAL A 6 11.94 -12.36 0.24
N SER A 7 11.17 -12.15 -0.82
CA SER A 7 10.78 -10.82 -1.26
C SER A 7 9.92 -10.23 -0.15
N ASP A 8 10.45 -9.22 0.55
CA ASP A 8 9.73 -8.41 1.52
C ASP A 8 8.35 -8.01 0.97
N MET A 9 7.28 -8.64 1.46
CA MET A 9 5.93 -8.38 1.01
C MET A 9 5.30 -7.30 1.89
N LEU A 10 4.94 -6.16 1.31
CA LEU A 10 4.18 -5.16 2.04
C LEU A 10 2.70 -5.50 1.99
N VAL A 11 2.06 -5.54 3.14
CA VAL A 11 0.63 -5.88 3.25
C VAL A 11 -0.08 -4.78 4.02
N ALA A 12 -1.25 -4.36 3.54
CA ALA A 12 -2.13 -3.48 4.28
C ALA A 12 -3.57 -4.01 4.36
N ARG A 13 -4.17 -3.93 5.54
CA ARG A 13 -5.57 -4.33 5.77
C ARG A 13 -6.52 -3.23 5.28
N LEU A 14 -7.48 -3.63 4.47
CA LEU A 14 -8.55 -2.80 3.94
C LEU A 14 -9.86 -3.03 4.71
N GLU A 15 -10.61 -1.96 4.94
CA GLU A 15 -11.90 -2.01 5.65
C GLU A 15 -12.96 -1.16 4.95
N LEU A 16 -14.14 -1.76 4.76
CA LEU A 16 -15.34 -1.08 4.26
C LEU A 16 -16.56 -1.55 5.06
N GLY A 17 -16.92 -0.80 6.11
CA GLY A 17 -17.94 -1.25 7.06
C GLY A 17 -17.48 -2.51 7.79
N ILE A 18 -18.24 -3.60 7.65
CA ILE A 18 -17.89 -4.93 8.18
C ILE A 18 -17.00 -5.75 7.24
N LEU A 19 -16.78 -5.27 6.01
CA LEU A 19 -16.01 -5.98 4.99
C LEU A 19 -14.52 -5.73 5.21
N HIS A 20 -13.73 -6.79 5.04
CA HIS A 20 -12.29 -6.77 5.20
C HIS A 20 -11.62 -7.40 3.99
N GLY A 21 -10.48 -6.84 3.58
CA GLY A 21 -9.61 -7.42 2.56
C GLY A 21 -8.17 -6.99 2.77
N ARG A 22 -7.27 -7.34 1.86
CA ARG A 22 -5.87 -6.98 1.91
C ARG A 22 -5.42 -6.39 0.57
N ILE A 23 -4.53 -5.42 0.64
CA ILE A 23 -3.72 -4.97 -0.50
C ILE A 23 -2.26 -5.34 -0.22
N CYS A 24 -1.62 -5.94 -1.20
CA CYS A 24 -0.29 -6.51 -1.07
C CYS A 24 0.64 -5.94 -2.14
N PHE A 25 1.93 -5.86 -1.84
CA PHE A 25 3.01 -5.56 -2.78
C PHE A 25 4.12 -6.59 -2.62
N ASP A 26 4.38 -7.39 -3.66
CA ASP A 26 5.35 -8.50 -3.69
C ASP A 26 6.77 -8.08 -4.12
N GLY A 27 7.04 -6.77 -4.17
CA GLY A 27 8.28 -6.23 -4.73
C GLY A 27 8.19 -5.86 -6.21
N ARG A 28 7.14 -6.28 -6.94
CA ARG A 28 6.94 -6.01 -8.38
C ARG A 28 5.52 -5.55 -8.73
N ASN A 29 4.51 -6.05 -8.04
CA ASN A 29 3.10 -5.87 -8.35
C ASN A 29 2.33 -5.48 -7.10
N VAL A 30 1.33 -4.62 -7.27
CA VAL A 30 0.34 -4.33 -6.23
C VAL A 30 -0.96 -5.06 -6.57
N PHE A 31 -1.49 -5.85 -5.64
CA PHE A 31 -2.66 -6.70 -5.87
C PHE A 31 -3.56 -6.78 -4.62
N LEU A 32 -4.78 -7.28 -4.81
CA LEU A 32 -5.73 -7.53 -3.72
C LEU A 32 -5.75 -9.01 -3.34
N GLU A 33 -5.81 -9.26 -2.05
CA GLU A 33 -5.96 -10.60 -1.47
C GLU A 33 -7.15 -10.61 -0.52
N ASP A 34 -7.97 -11.68 -0.56
CA ASP A 34 -9.18 -11.87 0.25
C ASP A 34 -10.17 -10.68 0.28
N ALA A 35 -10.17 -9.83 -0.75
CA ALA A 35 -11.06 -8.69 -0.81
C ALA A 35 -12.47 -9.09 -1.30
N PRO A 36 -13.55 -8.70 -0.60
CA PRO A 36 -14.91 -8.77 -1.14
C PRO A 36 -15.07 -7.87 -2.36
N ASP A 37 -16.05 -8.17 -3.21
CA ASP A 37 -16.27 -7.49 -4.49
C ASP A 37 -16.47 -5.98 -4.32
N GLU A 38 -17.14 -5.54 -3.24
CA GLU A 38 -17.34 -4.12 -2.96
C GLU A 38 -16.03 -3.37 -2.69
N ILE A 39 -15.04 -4.04 -2.09
CA ILE A 39 -13.69 -3.48 -1.93
C ILE A 39 -12.95 -3.55 -3.27
N ARG A 40 -13.02 -4.67 -3.99
CA ARG A 40 -12.35 -4.84 -5.31
C ARG A 40 -12.75 -3.75 -6.29
N VAL A 41 -14.05 -3.55 -6.52
CA VAL A 41 -14.58 -2.55 -7.46
C VAL A 41 -14.08 -1.13 -7.15
N ARG A 42 -13.85 -0.81 -5.88
CA ARG A 42 -13.36 0.51 -5.46
C ARG A 42 -11.85 0.66 -5.58
N VAL A 43 -11.09 -0.42 -5.45
CA VAL A 43 -9.63 -0.39 -5.35
C VAL A 43 -8.95 -0.74 -6.67
N GLU A 44 -9.44 -1.77 -7.38
CA GLU A 44 -8.89 -2.24 -8.65
C GLU A 44 -8.63 -1.15 -9.69
N PRO A 45 -9.52 -0.15 -9.86
CA PRO A 45 -9.27 0.90 -10.84
C PRO A 45 -7.94 1.61 -10.61
N TYR A 46 -7.44 1.67 -9.37
CA TYR A 46 -6.21 2.37 -9.00
C TYR A 46 -4.94 1.50 -9.06
N LEU A 47 -5.06 0.17 -9.19
CA LEU A 47 -3.90 -0.73 -9.11
C LEU A 47 -2.99 -0.66 -10.35
N SER A 48 -3.56 -0.36 -11.52
CA SER A 48 -2.86 -0.38 -12.80
C SER A 48 -2.66 1.01 -13.42
N ARG A 49 -2.94 2.09 -12.68
CA ARG A 49 -2.82 3.47 -13.19
C ARG A 49 -1.74 4.24 -12.45
N GLU A 50 -1.13 5.18 -13.14
CA GLU A 50 -0.26 6.17 -12.49
C GLU A 50 -1.06 7.03 -11.50
N LEU A 51 -0.50 7.25 -10.32
CA LEU A 51 -1.15 8.00 -9.24
C LEU A 51 -0.45 9.33 -9.01
N GLU A 52 -1.20 10.42 -9.18
CA GLU A 52 -0.71 11.75 -8.85
C GLU A 52 -0.95 12.07 -7.37
N TYR A 53 0.08 12.50 -6.64
CA TYR A 53 -0.06 12.89 -5.25
C TYR A 53 0.74 14.16 -4.95
N ARG A 54 0.30 14.91 -3.94
CA ARG A 54 0.96 16.15 -3.54
C ARG A 54 1.80 15.89 -2.32
N THR A 55 3.04 16.36 -2.36
CA THR A 55 3.95 16.38 -1.22
C THR A 55 4.34 17.82 -0.89
N ASN A 56 4.73 18.06 0.36
CA ASN A 56 5.29 19.33 0.78
C ASN A 56 6.80 19.15 0.95
N THR A 57 7.58 19.92 0.21
CA THR A 57 9.02 20.01 0.38
C THR A 57 9.39 21.40 0.92
N TRP A 58 10.55 21.53 1.55
CA TRP A 58 11.04 22.83 2.03
C TRP A 58 12.17 23.29 1.12
N VAL A 59 12.01 24.48 0.54
CA VAL A 59 13.04 25.14 -0.29
C VAL A 59 13.28 26.52 0.29
N ASP A 60 14.53 26.83 0.62
CA ASP A 60 14.95 28.12 1.20
C ASP A 60 14.09 28.59 2.40
N GLY A 61 13.67 27.65 3.24
CA GLY A 61 12.89 27.93 4.44
C GLY A 61 11.39 28.14 4.23
N ALA A 62 10.88 27.95 3.01
CA ALA A 62 9.45 27.99 2.70
C ALA A 62 8.90 26.61 2.28
N PRO A 63 7.68 26.23 2.68
CA PRO A 63 7.04 25.02 2.21
C PRO A 63 6.55 25.23 0.77
N VAL A 64 7.01 24.38 -0.14
CA VAL A 64 6.59 24.32 -1.54
C VAL A 64 5.81 23.03 -1.76
N GLN A 65 4.64 23.15 -2.38
CA GLN A 65 3.83 21.99 -2.74
C GLN A 65 4.28 21.46 -4.11
N GLU A 66 4.72 20.21 -4.15
CA GLU A 66 5.14 19.52 -5.37
C GLU A 66 4.10 18.46 -5.74
N VAL A 67 3.79 18.38 -7.03
CA VAL A 67 2.96 17.31 -7.60
C VAL A 67 3.89 16.21 -8.10
N ARG A 68 3.76 15.02 -7.52
CA ARG A 68 4.51 13.82 -7.88
C ARG A 68 3.61 12.78 -8.48
N ARG A 69 4.21 11.82 -9.19
CA ARG A 69 3.51 10.70 -9.80
C ARG A 69 4.17 9.39 -9.41
N ALA A 70 3.37 8.44 -8.96
CA ALA A 70 3.81 7.11 -8.57
C ALA A 70 3.40 6.10 -9.65
N MET A 71 4.40 5.41 -10.21
CA MET A 71 4.21 4.43 -11.28
C MET A 71 3.69 3.09 -10.74
N PRO A 72 2.73 2.42 -11.42
CA PRO A 72 2.23 1.10 -11.02
C PRO A 72 3.34 0.09 -10.77
N GLY A 73 3.13 -0.82 -9.81
CA GLY A 73 4.10 -1.86 -9.48
C GLY A 73 5.32 -1.38 -8.69
N THR A 74 5.36 -0.12 -8.23
CA THR A 74 6.43 0.38 -7.37
C THR A 74 6.03 0.41 -5.89
N ARG A 75 7.02 0.38 -5.01
CA ARG A 75 6.82 0.58 -3.56
C ARG A 75 6.18 1.93 -3.24
N GLU A 76 6.54 2.96 -4.01
CA GLU A 76 5.94 4.29 -3.90
C GLU A 76 4.44 4.25 -4.24
N HIS A 77 4.08 3.53 -5.31
CA HIS A 77 2.68 3.36 -5.70
C HIS A 77 1.85 2.64 -4.64
N PHE A 78 2.38 1.57 -4.02
CA PHE A 78 1.73 0.94 -2.86
C PHE A 78 1.52 1.95 -1.72
N SER A 79 2.54 2.73 -1.40
CA SER A 79 2.49 3.72 -0.32
C SER A 79 1.45 4.81 -0.60
N VAL A 80 1.40 5.32 -1.82
CA VAL A 80 0.45 6.34 -2.25
C VAL A 80 -0.99 5.81 -2.26
N LEU A 81 -1.20 4.55 -2.65
CA LEU A 81 -2.49 3.88 -2.52
C LEU A 81 -2.95 3.92 -1.07
N VAL A 82 -2.14 3.35 -0.16
CA VAL A 82 -2.48 3.19 1.25
C VAL A 82 -2.75 4.54 1.94
N TRP A 83 -1.88 5.52 1.74
CA TRP A 83 -1.91 6.76 2.53
C TRP A 83 -2.78 7.86 1.92
N HIS A 84 -2.90 7.92 0.60
CA HIS A 84 -3.48 9.08 -0.07
C HIS A 84 -4.71 8.76 -0.92
N TYR A 85 -4.77 7.58 -1.54
CA TYR A 85 -5.84 7.27 -2.48
C TYR A 85 -6.97 6.45 -1.85
N LEU A 86 -6.67 5.34 -1.19
CA LEU A 86 -7.73 4.45 -0.71
C LEU A 86 -8.63 5.12 0.34
N PRO A 87 -8.10 5.80 1.37
CA PRO A 87 -8.96 6.46 2.36
C PRO A 87 -9.76 7.63 1.77
N HIS A 88 -9.16 8.42 0.89
CA HIS A 88 -9.73 9.70 0.46
C HIS A 88 -10.55 9.59 -0.83
N ARG A 89 -10.10 8.78 -1.80
CA ARG A 89 -10.71 8.61 -3.13
C ARG A 89 -11.58 7.35 -3.20
N ALA A 90 -11.06 6.19 -2.79
CA ALA A 90 -11.80 4.92 -2.83
C ALA A 90 -12.79 4.77 -1.64
N LYS A 91 -12.66 5.61 -0.60
CA LYS A 91 -13.44 5.53 0.65
C LYS A 91 -13.32 4.16 1.33
N VAL A 92 -12.14 3.56 1.25
CA VAL A 92 -11.77 2.31 1.92
C VAL A 92 -10.74 2.67 3.00
N ARG A 93 -11.02 2.31 4.25
CA ARG A 93 -10.09 2.58 5.35
C ARG A 93 -8.92 1.61 5.30
N VAL A 94 -7.77 2.06 5.76
CA VAL A 94 -6.58 1.23 5.96
C VAL A 94 -6.23 1.25 7.44
N SER A 95 -6.05 0.09 8.07
CA SER A 95 -5.91 -0.02 9.54
C SER A 95 -4.59 -0.64 10.01
N VAL A 96 -3.96 -1.50 9.22
CA VAL A 96 -2.72 -2.18 9.58
C VAL A 96 -1.84 -2.23 8.34
N VAL A 97 -0.55 -1.94 8.49
CA VAL A 97 0.47 -2.12 7.45
C VAL A 97 1.60 -2.97 8.03
N LYS A 98 1.98 -4.05 7.36
CA LYS A 98 3.04 -4.99 7.78
C LYS A 98 4.03 -5.21 6.65
N ASN A 99 5.27 -5.54 7.01
CA ASN A 99 6.22 -6.17 6.11
C ASN A 99 6.26 -7.65 6.46
N GLU A 100 5.82 -8.51 5.55
CA GLU A 100 5.85 -9.96 5.67
C GLU A 100 7.07 -10.46 4.91
N GLY A 101 8.17 -10.74 5.62
CA GLY A 101 9.47 -11.09 5.00
C GLY A 101 10.66 -11.09 5.97
N GLU A 102 10.61 -10.29 7.04
CA GLU A 102 11.54 -10.43 8.17
C GLU A 102 11.02 -11.53 9.11
N GLY A 103 11.82 -12.60 9.25
CA GLY A 103 11.49 -13.82 9.99
C GLY A 103 11.12 -13.57 11.46
N GLU A 104 10.47 -14.59 12.03
CA GLU A 104 10.14 -14.76 13.44
C GLU A 104 11.01 -13.92 14.39
N SER A 105 10.47 -12.78 14.84
CA SER A 105 10.89 -12.22 16.13
C SER A 105 10.26 -13.10 17.19
N ASP A 106 10.97 -14.16 17.52
CA ASP A 106 10.75 -15.05 18.66
C ASP A 106 10.76 -14.19 19.94
N VAL A 107 9.58 -13.70 20.35
CA VAL A 107 9.37 -13.15 21.69
C VAL A 107 9.03 -14.31 22.62
N MET A 108 10.06 -15.11 22.90
CA MET A 108 10.15 -15.83 24.17
C MET A 108 10.26 -14.76 25.27
N ALA A 109 9.14 -14.44 25.90
CA ALA A 109 9.15 -13.83 27.22
C ALA A 109 8.89 -14.96 28.22
N GLU A 110 9.93 -15.29 28.98
CA GLU A 110 9.93 -16.19 30.15
C GLU A 110 8.88 -15.80 31.21
#